data_AF-A0AAU3ZXL6-F1
#
_entry.id   AF-A0AAU3ZXL6-F1
#
_cell.length_a   1.000
_cell.length_b   1.000
_cell.length_c   1.000
_cell.angle_alpha   90.00
_cell.angle_beta   90.00
_cell.angle_gamma   90.00
#
_symmetry.space_group_name_H-M   'P 1'
#
loop_
_entity.id
_entity.type
_entity.pdbx_description
1 polymer ?
#
loop_
_entity_poly.entity_id
_entity_poly.type
_entity_poly.pdbx_seq_one_letter_code
_entity_poly.pdbx_strand_id
1 'polypeptide(L)'
;MRRLRLPIRRPRPAALLAAGLAAAALGTIATFGPTSTGAAKATPQEIVTAFNDGFADGRADATGDDNRDGRIDEDESGWDCRTMGNRVCGTPIVPTECQGAGTAVGLCVTVASRPAYGWANPGGSRVDNPDGHAQIRDLDEKPGTPGFPSALRALDAEWREHH
;
A
#
# COMPACT_ATOMS: atom_id res chain seq x y z
N MET A 1 5.00 27.95 57.96
CA MET A 1 5.18 26.54 57.53
C MET A 1 3.90 26.06 56.85
N ARG A 2 3.86 26.05 55.50
CA ARG A 2 2.71 25.61 54.69
C ARG A 2 2.83 24.11 54.41
N ARG A 3 1.86 23.32 54.87
CA ARG A 3 1.79 21.87 54.60
C ARG A 3 1.15 21.64 53.23
N LEU A 4 1.95 21.17 52.25
CA LEU A 4 1.44 20.64 50.99
C LEU A 4 0.77 19.28 51.22
N ARG A 5 -0.49 19.15 50.82
CA ARG A 5 -1.22 17.87 50.76
C ARG A 5 -1.10 17.31 49.34
N LEU A 6 -0.55 16.11 49.21
CA LEU A 6 -0.47 15.36 47.95
C LEU A 6 -1.75 14.52 47.75
N PRO A 7 -2.33 14.47 46.54
CA PRO A 7 -3.47 13.61 46.24
C PRO A 7 -3.02 12.15 46.00
N ILE A 8 -3.61 11.24 46.78
CA ILE A 8 -3.49 9.78 46.64
C ILE A 8 -4.37 9.34 45.46
N ARG A 9 -3.77 8.81 44.39
CA ARG A 9 -4.49 8.12 43.30
C ARG A 9 -4.58 6.63 43.61
N ARG A 10 -5.80 6.08 43.59
CA ARG A 10 -6.09 4.66 43.78
C ARG A 10 -5.86 3.87 42.47
N PRO A 11 -5.35 2.63 42.54
CA PRO A 11 -5.29 1.74 41.38
C PRO A 11 -6.68 1.20 41.02
N ARG A 12 -6.98 1.13 39.72
CA ARG A 12 -8.18 0.47 39.20
C ARG A 12 -7.85 -1.02 38.95
N PRO A 13 -8.68 -1.96 39.41
CA PRO A 13 -8.47 -3.38 39.15
C PRO A 13 -8.78 -3.73 37.69
N ALA A 14 -7.91 -4.56 37.14
CA ALA A 14 -7.97 -5.15 35.83
C ALA A 14 -9.27 -5.95 35.61
N ALA A 15 -9.92 -5.72 34.48
CA ALA A 15 -10.93 -6.63 33.95
C ALA A 15 -10.25 -7.55 32.94
N LEU A 16 -9.91 -8.76 33.41
CA LEU A 16 -9.63 -9.94 32.60
C LEU A 16 -10.99 -10.57 32.24
N LEU A 17 -11.32 -10.68 30.95
CA LEU A 17 -12.36 -11.58 30.40
C LEU A 17 -12.03 -11.71 28.90
N ALA A 18 -11.36 -12.76 28.46
CA ALA A 18 -11.77 -14.17 28.35
C ALA A 18 -12.02 -14.52 26.88
N ALA A 19 -11.28 -15.53 26.44
CA ALA A 19 -11.28 -16.17 25.14
C ALA A 19 -12.68 -16.49 24.61
N GLY A 20 -12.89 -16.30 23.31
CA GLY A 20 -14.11 -16.65 22.59
C GLY A 20 -13.82 -17.33 21.26
N LEU A 21 -13.81 -18.66 21.33
CA LEU A 21 -14.03 -19.68 20.29
C LEU A 21 -13.62 -19.42 18.82
N ALA A 22 -12.65 -20.23 18.40
CA ALA A 22 -12.44 -20.60 17.01
C ALA A 22 -13.55 -21.55 16.53
N ALA A 23 -14.18 -21.24 15.40
CA ALA A 23 -15.00 -22.17 14.64
C ALA A 23 -14.44 -22.25 13.22
N ALA A 24 -13.91 -23.42 12.91
CA ALA A 24 -13.37 -23.79 11.62
C ALA A 24 -14.49 -23.88 10.58
N ALA A 25 -14.29 -23.21 9.44
CA ALA A 25 -15.02 -23.48 8.21
C ALA A 25 -14.01 -23.90 7.14
N LEU A 26 -13.81 -25.22 7.04
CA LEU A 26 -13.18 -25.87 5.89
C LEU A 26 -14.13 -25.73 4.69
N GLY A 27 -13.91 -24.70 3.88
CA GLY A 27 -14.54 -24.52 2.58
C GLY A 27 -13.70 -25.17 1.49
N THR A 28 -14.34 -26.05 0.74
CA THR A 28 -13.80 -26.90 -0.32
C THR A 28 -13.03 -26.18 -1.42
N ILE A 29 -11.91 -26.81 -1.79
CA ILE A 29 -11.05 -26.51 -2.94
C ILE A 29 -11.83 -26.74 -4.24
N ALA A 30 -11.96 -25.72 -5.07
CA ALA A 30 -12.26 -25.85 -6.50
C ALA A 30 -11.10 -25.22 -7.28
N THR A 31 -10.06 -26.01 -7.53
CA THR A 31 -8.99 -25.65 -8.46
C THR A 31 -9.52 -25.74 -9.89
N PHE A 32 -10.00 -24.62 -10.42
CA PHE A 32 -10.04 -24.41 -11.87
C PHE A 32 -8.63 -24.05 -12.32
N GLY A 33 -7.87 -25.05 -12.76
CA GLY A 33 -6.61 -24.79 -13.45
C GLY A 33 -6.92 -24.15 -14.81
N PRO A 34 -6.31 -22.99 -15.17
CA PRO A 34 -6.39 -22.52 -16.53
C PRO A 34 -5.70 -23.56 -17.42
N THR A 35 -6.43 -24.09 -18.40
CA THR A 35 -5.80 -24.75 -19.54
C THR A 35 -5.02 -23.68 -20.31
N SER A 36 -3.75 -23.50 -19.94
CA SER A 36 -2.78 -22.78 -20.75
C SER A 36 -2.55 -23.64 -22.00
N THR A 37 -3.40 -23.46 -23.02
CA THR A 37 -3.02 -23.80 -24.39
C THR A 37 -1.72 -23.06 -24.64
N GLY A 38 -0.62 -23.81 -24.69
CA GLY A 38 0.73 -23.25 -24.78
C GLY A 38 0.76 -22.20 -25.87
N ALA A 39 0.98 -20.94 -25.46
CA ALA A 39 1.18 -19.86 -26.40
C ALA A 39 2.38 -20.27 -27.28
N ALA A 40 2.10 -20.51 -28.56
CA ALA A 40 3.16 -20.76 -29.52
C ALA A 40 4.14 -19.59 -29.43
N LYS A 41 5.44 -19.90 -29.34
CA LYS A 41 6.46 -18.88 -29.19
C LYS A 41 6.46 -18.04 -30.47
N ALA A 42 5.96 -16.80 -30.38
CA ALA A 42 5.87 -15.90 -31.52
C ALA A 42 7.23 -15.81 -32.21
N THR A 43 7.24 -16.01 -33.52
CA THR A 43 8.45 -15.88 -34.31
C THR A 43 8.92 -14.42 -34.31
N PRO A 44 10.22 -14.14 -34.49
CA PRO A 44 10.70 -12.77 -34.58
C PRO A 44 10.01 -11.96 -35.69
N GLN A 45 9.57 -12.60 -36.78
CA GLN A 45 8.76 -11.93 -37.80
C GLN A 45 7.37 -11.57 -37.29
N GLU A 46 6.68 -12.43 -36.55
CA GLU A 46 5.36 -12.11 -35.96
C GLU A 46 5.46 -10.96 -34.95
N ILE A 47 6.55 -10.89 -34.17
CA ILE A 47 6.80 -9.79 -33.23
C ILE A 47 6.99 -8.46 -33.99
N VAL A 48 7.77 -8.47 -35.08
CA VAL A 48 8.01 -7.27 -35.90
C VAL A 48 6.76 -6.87 -36.69
N THR A 49 5.94 -7.83 -37.13
CA THR A 49 4.66 -7.54 -37.78
C THR A 49 3.65 -6.98 -36.79
N ALA A 50 3.54 -7.50 -35.56
CA ALA A 50 2.69 -6.95 -34.50
C ALA A 50 3.14 -5.56 -34.02
N PHE A 51 4.45 -5.31 -34.00
CA PHE A 51 4.97 -3.98 -33.66
C PHE A 51 4.73 -2.96 -34.79
N ASN A 52 4.81 -3.38 -36.05
CA ASN A 52 4.62 -2.50 -37.20
C ASN A 52 3.14 -2.36 -37.62
N ASP A 53 2.29 -3.35 -37.35
CA ASP A 53 0.87 -3.30 -37.69
C ASP A 53 0.09 -2.38 -36.75
N GLY A 54 0.54 -2.21 -35.51
CA GLY A 54 -0.01 -1.25 -34.54
C GLY A 54 0.08 0.21 -34.98
N PHE A 55 0.91 0.53 -35.98
CA PHE A 55 0.98 1.86 -36.58
C PHE A 55 0.37 1.93 -37.99
N ALA A 56 0.15 0.79 -38.66
CA ALA A 56 -0.15 0.73 -40.08
C ALA A 56 -1.63 0.56 -40.42
N ASP A 57 -2.44 -0.06 -39.56
CA ASP A 57 -3.88 -0.26 -39.82
C ASP A 57 -4.81 0.58 -38.92
N GLY A 58 -4.26 1.30 -37.94
CA GLY A 58 -5.03 2.12 -37.01
C GLY A 58 -6.05 1.32 -36.20
N ARG A 59 -5.70 0.10 -35.78
CA ARG A 59 -6.55 -0.70 -34.88
C ARG A 59 -6.01 -0.84 -33.45
N ALA A 60 -4.70 -0.64 -33.24
CA ALA A 60 -4.14 -0.60 -31.89
C ALA A 60 -4.73 0.58 -31.08
N ASP A 61 -5.06 1.70 -31.74
CA ASP A 61 -5.65 2.90 -31.17
C ASP A 61 -7.19 2.87 -31.03
N ALA A 62 -7.89 2.00 -31.76
CA ALA A 62 -9.36 2.01 -31.74
C ALA A 62 -9.97 1.29 -30.52
N THR A 63 -9.26 0.32 -29.96
CA THR A 63 -9.74 -0.48 -28.81
C THR A 63 -8.78 -0.39 -27.62
N GLY A 64 -7.49 -0.14 -27.87
CA GLY A 64 -6.44 0.07 -26.87
C GLY A 64 -6.09 -1.14 -25.99
N ASP A 65 -6.31 -2.34 -26.54
CA ASP A 65 -5.66 -3.60 -26.16
C ASP A 65 -4.34 -3.65 -26.97
N ASP A 66 -3.26 -3.16 -26.36
CA ASP A 66 -1.99 -2.94 -27.05
C ASP A 66 -1.21 -4.24 -27.26
N ASN A 67 -1.46 -5.27 -26.43
CA ASN A 67 -0.75 -6.55 -26.47
C ASN A 67 -1.53 -7.70 -27.18
N ARG A 68 -2.81 -7.46 -27.52
CA ARG A 68 -3.73 -8.35 -28.23
C ARG A 68 -4.04 -9.67 -27.54
N ASP A 69 -4.08 -9.70 -26.22
CA ASP A 69 -4.53 -10.88 -25.48
C ASP A 69 -6.06 -10.96 -25.31
N GLY A 70 -6.78 -9.96 -25.86
CA GLY A 70 -8.23 -9.87 -25.80
C GLY A 70 -8.74 -9.25 -24.50
N ARG A 71 -7.85 -8.67 -23.70
CA ARG A 71 -8.13 -7.87 -22.52
C ARG A 71 -7.44 -6.53 -22.67
N ILE A 72 -7.99 -5.53 -21.99
CA ILE A 72 -7.34 -4.24 -21.85
C ILE A 72 -6.84 -4.24 -20.41
N ASP A 73 -5.53 -4.19 -20.19
CA ASP A 73 -4.90 -4.19 -18.86
C ASP A 73 -4.43 -2.77 -18.43
N GLU A 74 -4.05 -2.60 -17.15
CA GLU A 74 -3.80 -1.29 -16.52
C GLU A 74 -2.71 -0.44 -17.18
N ASP A 75 -1.81 -1.04 -17.95
CA ASP A 75 -0.69 -0.40 -18.65
C ASP A 75 -0.95 -0.15 -20.14
N GLU A 76 -2.16 -0.36 -20.62
CA GLU A 76 -2.52 -0.27 -22.05
C GLU A 76 -3.31 0.99 -22.41
N SER A 77 -3.21 1.40 -23.67
CA SER A 77 -3.71 2.69 -24.17
C SER A 77 -5.23 2.85 -24.13
N GLY A 78 -5.97 1.74 -24.11
CA GLY A 78 -7.45 1.69 -24.05
C GLY A 78 -8.00 1.65 -22.64
N TRP A 79 -7.14 1.55 -21.63
CA TRP A 79 -7.56 1.41 -20.26
C TRP A 79 -8.06 2.74 -19.70
N ASP A 80 -9.38 2.86 -19.54
CA ASP A 80 -9.97 4.00 -18.82
C ASP A 80 -10.06 3.70 -17.32
N CYS A 81 -9.11 4.27 -16.60
CA CYS A 81 -8.95 4.23 -15.15
C CYS A 81 -10.18 4.61 -14.33
N ARG A 82 -11.06 5.46 -14.88
CA ARG A 82 -12.26 5.91 -14.17
C ARG A 82 -13.38 4.88 -14.23
N THR A 83 -13.37 4.01 -15.24
CA THR A 83 -14.49 3.11 -15.56
C THR A 83 -14.11 1.63 -15.57
N MET A 84 -12.84 1.31 -15.82
CA MET A 84 -12.35 -0.06 -16.03
C MET A 84 -11.43 -0.58 -14.92
N GLY A 85 -10.77 0.30 -14.16
CA GLY A 85 -9.83 -0.11 -13.10
C GLY A 85 -10.35 -0.01 -11.67
N ASN A 86 -9.55 -0.53 -10.74
CA ASN A 86 -9.63 -0.26 -9.29
C ASN A 86 -9.19 1.19 -8.93
N ARG A 87 -9.10 2.09 -9.93
CA ARG A 87 -8.50 3.45 -9.90
C ARG A 87 -6.97 3.50 -9.73
N VAL A 88 -6.27 2.37 -9.85
CA VAL A 88 -4.82 2.31 -9.93
C VAL A 88 -4.46 2.39 -11.41
N CYS A 89 -3.99 3.56 -11.83
CA CYS A 89 -3.56 3.78 -13.20
C CYS A 89 -2.47 4.81 -13.22
N GLY A 90 -1.35 4.48 -13.86
CA GLY A 90 -0.21 5.39 -13.88
C GLY A 90 0.15 5.86 -12.46
N THR A 91 0.85 6.99 -12.36
CA THR A 91 1.41 7.60 -11.13
C THR A 91 0.85 7.04 -9.82
N PRO A 92 1.68 6.44 -8.93
CA PRO A 92 1.24 5.76 -7.72
C PRO A 92 0.14 6.55 -7.04
N ILE A 93 -0.98 5.92 -6.66
CA ILE A 93 -2.03 6.59 -5.87
C ILE A 93 -1.33 7.20 -4.67
N VAL A 94 -1.11 8.51 -4.71
CA VAL A 94 -0.46 9.24 -3.63
C VAL A 94 -1.54 9.44 -2.57
N PRO A 95 -1.38 8.85 -1.36
CA PRO A 95 -2.31 9.11 -0.27
C PRO A 95 -2.48 10.61 -0.07
N THR A 96 -3.66 11.05 0.35
CA THR A 96 -3.97 12.48 0.50
C THR A 96 -2.95 13.19 1.41
N GLU A 97 -2.48 12.51 2.45
CA GLU A 97 -1.43 12.96 3.38
C GLU A 97 -0.02 13.04 2.78
N CYS A 98 0.19 12.52 1.57
CA CYS A 98 1.45 12.59 0.83
C CYS A 98 1.40 13.59 -0.34
N GLN A 99 0.24 14.19 -0.61
CA GLN A 99 0.09 15.18 -1.67
C GLN A 99 0.94 16.42 -1.36
N GLY A 100 1.77 16.85 -2.31
CA GLY A 100 2.68 17.98 -2.13
C GLY A 100 4.03 17.63 -1.50
N ALA A 101 4.32 16.34 -1.25
CA ALA A 101 5.60 15.90 -0.68
C ALA A 101 6.83 16.12 -1.61
N GLY A 102 6.62 16.51 -2.87
CA GLY A 102 7.70 16.76 -3.83
C GLY A 102 8.55 15.52 -4.05
N THR A 103 9.87 15.63 -3.89
CA THR A 103 10.81 14.51 -4.04
C THR A 103 10.67 13.44 -2.95
N ALA A 104 9.98 13.73 -1.84
CA ALA A 104 9.75 12.76 -0.76
C ALA A 104 8.49 11.90 -0.96
N VAL A 105 7.75 12.07 -2.06
CA VAL A 105 6.48 11.35 -2.28
C VAL A 105 6.63 9.84 -2.24
N GLY A 106 7.69 9.27 -2.82
CA GLY A 106 7.94 7.83 -2.81
C GLY A 106 8.18 7.29 -1.40
N LEU A 107 8.94 8.02 -0.58
CA LEU A 107 9.15 7.67 0.83
C LEU A 107 7.86 7.80 1.64
N CYS A 108 7.07 8.86 1.38
CA CYS A 108 5.79 9.05 2.04
C CYS A 108 4.83 7.89 1.77
N VAL A 109 4.69 7.46 0.51
CA VAL A 109 3.88 6.29 0.13
C VAL A 109 4.39 5.02 0.81
N THR A 110 5.72 4.84 0.91
CA THR A 110 6.34 3.70 1.59
C THR A 110 6.06 3.68 3.09
N VAL A 111 6.09 4.84 3.75
CA VAL A 111 5.75 4.95 5.17
C VAL A 111 4.26 4.74 5.36
N ALA A 112 3.42 5.34 4.51
CA ALA A 112 1.96 5.24 4.59
C ALA A 112 1.46 3.79 4.48
N SER A 113 2.08 2.97 3.63
CA SER A 113 1.66 1.56 3.42
C SER A 113 1.95 0.62 4.60
N ARG A 114 2.60 1.11 5.67
CA ARG A 114 2.94 0.28 6.83
C ARG A 114 1.73 0.02 7.72
N PRO A 115 1.50 -1.24 8.13
CA PRO A 115 0.46 -1.54 9.11
C PRO A 115 0.84 -0.97 10.48
N ALA A 116 -0.13 -0.94 11.40
CA ALA A 116 0.15 -0.67 12.80
C ALA A 116 1.14 -1.72 13.35
N TYR A 117 2.06 -1.28 14.20
CA TYR A 117 3.13 -2.11 14.74
C TYR A 117 3.41 -1.81 16.20
N GLY A 118 4.17 -2.67 16.85
CA GLY A 118 4.58 -2.44 18.22
C GLY A 118 5.66 -3.41 18.65
N TRP A 119 6.40 -3.06 19.68
CA TRP A 119 7.47 -3.88 20.22
C TRP A 119 7.46 -3.86 21.75
N ALA A 120 8.15 -4.83 22.33
CA ALA A 120 8.38 -4.91 23.77
C ALA A 120 9.79 -4.41 24.09
N ASN A 121 9.89 -3.47 25.03
CA ASN A 121 11.17 -3.04 25.58
C ASN A 121 11.75 -4.12 26.51
N PRO A 122 13.06 -4.14 26.77
CA PRO A 122 13.68 -5.06 27.73
C PRO A 122 13.08 -5.03 29.14
N GLY A 123 12.48 -3.90 29.54
CA GLY A 123 11.76 -3.75 30.82
C GLY A 123 10.32 -4.29 30.82
N GLY A 124 9.86 -4.93 29.75
CA GLY A 124 8.52 -5.50 29.61
C GLY A 124 7.43 -4.49 29.26
N SER A 125 7.74 -3.19 29.15
CA SER A 125 6.80 -2.21 28.61
C SER A 125 6.59 -2.44 27.11
N ARG A 126 5.37 -2.22 26.65
CA ARG A 126 5.03 -2.29 25.22
C ARG A 126 4.89 -0.88 24.66
N VAL A 127 5.36 -0.71 23.44
CA VAL A 127 5.08 0.46 22.60
C VAL A 127 4.17 -0.02 21.48
N ASP A 128 3.03 0.67 21.32
CA ASP A 128 2.10 0.41 20.24
C ASP A 128 2.06 1.67 19.37
N ASN A 129 2.45 1.51 18.11
CA ASN A 129 2.53 2.53 17.10
C ASN A 129 1.37 2.36 16.11
N PRO A 130 0.67 3.46 15.75
CA PRO A 130 -0.42 3.37 14.79
C PRO A 130 0.13 3.09 13.39
N ASP A 131 -0.77 2.83 12.42
CA ASP A 131 -0.38 2.62 11.03
C ASP A 131 0.32 3.85 10.42
N GLY A 132 1.01 3.64 9.30
CA GLY A 132 1.76 4.69 8.62
C GLY A 132 0.92 5.91 8.24
N HIS A 133 -0.32 5.70 7.80
CA HIS A 133 -1.25 6.78 7.46
C HIS A 133 -1.57 7.66 8.68
N ALA A 134 -1.82 7.06 9.84
CA ALA A 134 -2.01 7.79 11.10
C ALA A 134 -0.74 8.53 11.53
N GLN A 135 0.43 7.89 11.48
CA GLN A 135 1.69 8.53 11.85
C GLN A 135 1.98 9.77 11.00
N ILE A 136 1.81 9.69 9.67
CA ILE A 136 2.05 10.83 8.77
C ILE A 136 1.08 11.97 9.05
N ARG A 137 -0.20 11.68 9.31
CA ARG A 137 -1.20 12.73 9.63
C ARG A 137 -0.85 13.51 10.89
N ASP A 138 -0.29 12.81 11.88
CA ASP A 138 0.07 13.36 13.18
C ASP A 138 1.44 14.06 13.20
N LEU A 139 2.21 14.04 12.11
CA LEU A 139 3.46 14.81 12.00
C LEU A 139 3.19 16.31 12.09
N ASP A 140 4.01 17.03 12.86
CA ASP A 140 4.01 18.50 12.89
C ASP A 140 4.42 19.09 11.52
N GLU A 141 5.38 18.44 10.87
CA GLU A 141 5.82 18.77 9.52
C GLU A 141 4.81 18.26 8.49
N LYS A 142 4.37 19.14 7.58
CA LYS A 142 3.38 18.81 6.55
C LYS A 142 4.03 18.65 5.17
N PRO A 143 3.41 17.90 4.24
CA PRO A 143 3.90 17.80 2.87
C PRO A 143 4.22 19.16 2.26
N GLY A 144 5.39 19.28 1.65
CA GLY A 144 5.88 20.53 1.06
C GLY A 144 6.72 21.40 2.00
N THR A 145 6.78 21.12 3.30
CA THR A 145 7.74 21.78 4.20
C THR A 145 9.14 21.19 4.06
N PRO A 146 10.22 21.96 4.32
CA PRO A 146 11.58 21.44 4.32
C PRO A 146 11.83 20.34 5.37
N GLY A 147 11.07 20.32 6.48
CA GLY A 147 11.21 19.34 7.55
C GLY A 147 10.55 17.98 7.25
N PHE A 148 9.56 17.94 6.36
CA PHE A 148 8.79 16.74 6.07
C PHE A 148 9.63 15.53 5.60
N PRO A 149 10.59 15.66 4.67
CA PRO A 149 11.43 14.54 4.27
C PRO A 149 12.32 13.98 5.39
N SER A 150 12.66 14.80 6.39
CA SER A 150 13.44 14.36 7.56
C SER A 150 12.54 13.62 8.55
N ALA A 151 11.32 14.12 8.79
CA ALA A 151 10.33 13.45 9.62
C ALA A 151 9.96 12.06 9.06
N LEU A 152 9.72 11.94 7.75
CA LEU A 152 9.47 10.66 7.10
C LEU A 152 10.65 9.68 7.23
N ARG A 153 11.90 10.18 7.16
CA ARG A 153 13.09 9.34 7.35
C ARG A 153 13.24 8.84 8.79
N ALA A 154 12.79 9.61 9.77
CA ALA A 154 12.75 9.17 11.16
C ALA A 154 11.74 8.02 11.35
N LEU A 155 10.52 8.17 10.82
CA LEU A 155 9.51 7.09 10.82
C LEU A 155 10.01 5.86 10.04
N ASP A 156 10.72 6.08 8.93
CA ASP A 156 11.35 5.02 8.14
C ASP A 156 12.39 4.23 8.92
N ALA A 157 13.26 4.93 9.65
CA ALA A 157 14.30 4.31 10.46
C ALA A 157 13.73 3.53 11.65
N GLU A 158 12.75 4.09 12.36
CA GLU A 158 12.10 3.45 13.51
C GLU A 158 11.45 2.11 13.13
N TRP A 159 10.71 2.08 12.01
CA TRP A 159 10.13 0.84 11.51
C TRP A 159 11.19 -0.23 11.24
N ARG A 160 12.28 0.15 10.55
CA ARG A 160 13.39 -0.76 10.17
C ARG A 160 14.22 -1.24 11.36
N GLU A 161 14.22 -0.52 12.49
CA GLU A 161 14.88 -0.98 13.71
C GLU A 161 14.12 -2.15 14.36
N HIS A 162 12.81 -2.23 14.12
CA HIS A 162 11.93 -3.19 14.78
C HIS A 162 11.36 -4.28 13.85
N HIS A 163 11.64 -4.23 12.53
CA HIS A 163 11.21 -5.19 11.50
C HIS A 163 12.30 -5.43 10.45
#